data_AF-A0A1D6FJ37-F1
#
_entry.id   AF-A0A1D6FJ37-F1
#
_cell.length_a   1.000
_cell.length_b   1.000
_cell.length_c   1.000
_cell.angle_alpha   90.00
_cell.angle_beta   90.00
_cell.angle_gamma   90.00
#
_symmetry.space_group_name_H-M   'P 1'
#
loop_
_entity.id
_entity.type
_entity.pdbx_description
1 polymer ?
#
loop_
_entity_poly.entity_id
_entity_poly.type
_entity_poly.pdbx_seq_one_letter_code
_entity_poly.pdbx_strand_id
1 'polypeptide(L)'
;MDFELRQAREKLEREQRERMQRAKAKAERESLAKAEAARRQEALEASHRERRLDAARAQEEADRTMEEVMQLGKGISFSHMFEALRYDGPGDKIKLPPSSFKELSDEGALDKGPMYFRLSKVRDTVPGAAMEQDAGTTCCGVLEFTAREGSAELPLHVWNNLFGSDTPEVPLIEVKYTSLLKGTYAKLKPEGGGFSDLPNHRAVLETALRNHATLSENDTVVVNYGQLQYKLKVLELKPASSVSVLETDVEVDIVGSDSVLDNEDDQHVLVPLVIGNIESSVVEEGKFRYYKFSVEGNVSEKVASGHANIEIKIDTDASGGDTDIYVSRHPLVFPTQHRHEWSSHEMGSKVLILKPRDATLVSGVYSIGVYGFKGTSKYQLSVAIKDVSGQRIGEYASASGSVDFDSVLCRNCKRHIASQSAHLHEAYCMRHNVACSHDGCGVVLRKEEAADHVHCNKCGRAYQQREMEKHMKVFHEPLQCPCGVVLEKEDMVCVRFSSWSRGTLLTQFLKDFFLSSWWRAF
;
A
#
# COMPACT_ATOMS: atom_id res chain seq x y z
N MET A 1 -33.14 116.69 -1.78
CA MET A 1 -32.10 116.33 -2.77
C MET A 1 -31.07 115.32 -2.24
N ASP A 2 -30.90 115.13 -0.92
CA ASP A 2 -29.88 114.20 -0.39
C ASP A 2 -30.28 112.70 -0.31
N PHE A 3 -31.58 112.38 -0.37
CA PHE A 3 -32.05 111.00 -0.25
C PHE A 3 -31.92 110.21 -1.56
N GLU A 4 -32.19 110.86 -2.70
CA GLU A 4 -32.12 110.26 -4.03
C GLU A 4 -30.67 109.96 -4.47
N LEU A 5 -29.72 110.83 -4.10
CA LEU A 5 -28.29 110.62 -4.37
C LEU A 5 -27.70 109.46 -3.55
N ARG A 6 -28.16 109.25 -2.30
CA ARG A 6 -27.75 108.09 -1.49
C ARG A 6 -28.32 106.79 -2.05
N GLN A 7 -29.59 106.76 -2.44
CA GLN A 7 -30.18 105.58 -3.08
C GLN A 7 -29.49 105.21 -4.39
N ALA A 8 -29.12 106.20 -5.21
CA ALA A 8 -28.40 105.97 -6.47
C ALA A 8 -26.99 105.38 -6.23
N ARG A 9 -26.25 105.89 -5.23
CA ARG A 9 -24.94 105.37 -4.85
C ARG A 9 -25.02 103.95 -4.28
N GLU A 10 -26.00 103.69 -3.42
CA GLU A 10 -26.20 102.36 -2.83
C GLU A 10 -26.62 101.32 -3.89
N LYS A 11 -27.42 101.74 -4.87
CA LYS A 11 -27.78 100.91 -6.03
C LYS A 11 -26.57 100.58 -6.88
N LEU A 12 -25.69 101.56 -7.14
CA LEU A 12 -24.46 101.37 -7.91
C LEU A 12 -23.45 100.47 -7.17
N GLU A 13 -23.30 100.64 -5.86
CA GLU A 13 -22.45 99.79 -5.02
C GLU A 13 -22.99 98.35 -4.95
N ARG A 14 -24.32 98.17 -4.88
CA ARG A 14 -24.97 96.85 -4.93
C ARG A 14 -24.74 96.18 -6.28
N GLU A 15 -24.90 96.92 -7.37
CA GLU A 15 -24.65 96.41 -8.72
C GLU A 15 -23.17 96.06 -8.95
N GLN A 16 -22.23 96.87 -8.44
CA GLN A 16 -20.80 96.56 -8.49
C GLN A 16 -20.45 95.32 -7.67
N ARG A 17 -21.03 95.16 -6.47
CA ARG A 17 -20.84 93.95 -5.65
C ARG A 17 -21.42 92.72 -6.32
N GLU A 18 -22.60 92.81 -6.92
CA GLU A 18 -23.21 91.70 -7.67
C GLU A 18 -22.38 91.32 -8.90
N ARG A 19 -21.85 92.29 -9.66
CA ARG A 19 -20.96 92.00 -10.79
C ARG A 19 -19.66 91.34 -10.34
N MET A 20 -19.07 91.79 -9.24
CA MET A 20 -17.86 91.19 -8.66
C MET A 20 -18.13 89.77 -8.15
N GLN A 21 -19.27 89.54 -7.47
CA GLN A 21 -19.67 88.21 -7.01
C GLN A 21 -19.96 87.25 -8.16
N ARG A 22 -20.62 87.71 -9.23
CA ARG A 22 -20.86 86.91 -10.45
C ARG A 22 -19.55 86.58 -11.17
N ALA A 23 -18.62 87.52 -11.26
CA ALA A 23 -17.29 87.29 -11.85
C ALA A 23 -16.48 86.28 -11.02
N LYS A 24 -16.49 86.42 -9.68
CA LYS A 24 -15.82 85.48 -8.77
C LYS A 24 -16.42 84.08 -8.85
N ALA A 25 -17.75 83.96 -8.84
CA ALA A 25 -18.44 82.68 -8.97
C ALA A 25 -18.20 82.02 -10.34
N LYS A 26 -18.08 82.80 -11.42
CA LYS A 26 -17.71 82.29 -12.75
C LYS A 26 -16.28 81.77 -12.78
N ALA A 27 -15.32 82.52 -12.24
CA ALA A 27 -13.91 82.10 -12.14
C ALA A 27 -13.74 80.86 -11.27
N GLU A 28 -14.47 80.76 -10.16
CA GLU A 28 -14.43 79.59 -9.27
C GLU A 28 -15.01 78.34 -9.96
N ARG A 29 -16.13 78.47 -10.67
CA ARG A 29 -16.71 77.38 -11.49
C ARG A 29 -15.76 76.93 -12.61
N GLU A 30 -15.09 77.86 -13.27
CA GLU A 30 -14.12 77.56 -14.32
C GLU A 30 -12.87 76.85 -13.76
N SER A 31 -12.39 77.29 -12.59
CA SER A 31 -11.27 76.63 -11.89
C SER A 31 -11.63 75.21 -11.43
N LEU A 32 -12.83 75.00 -10.90
CA LEU A 32 -13.34 73.68 -10.51
C LEU A 32 -13.48 72.76 -11.73
N ALA A 33 -14.07 73.25 -12.82
CA ALA A 33 -14.20 72.48 -14.06
C ALA A 33 -12.84 72.11 -14.67
N LYS A 34 -11.85 73.02 -14.61
CA LYS A 34 -10.49 72.75 -15.07
C LYS A 34 -9.76 71.74 -14.19
N ALA A 35 -9.93 71.80 -12.87
CA ALA A 35 -9.36 70.83 -11.94
C ALA A 35 -9.98 69.44 -12.11
N GLU A 36 -11.29 69.35 -12.37
CA GLU A 36 -11.97 68.09 -12.65
C GLU A 36 -11.53 67.50 -14.01
N ALA A 37 -11.40 68.33 -15.04
CA ALA A 37 -10.88 67.90 -16.34
C ALA A 37 -9.44 67.37 -16.24
N ALA A 38 -8.57 68.06 -15.47
CA ALA A 38 -7.20 67.61 -15.22
C ALA A 38 -7.18 66.26 -14.48
N ARG A 39 -8.00 66.07 -13.44
CA ARG A 39 -8.12 64.78 -12.72
C ARG A 39 -8.60 63.65 -13.63
N ARG A 40 -9.54 63.92 -14.55
CA ARG A 40 -10.03 62.92 -15.51
C ARG A 40 -8.94 62.54 -16.53
N GLN A 41 -8.14 63.50 -16.99
CA GLN A 41 -7.00 63.26 -17.88
C GLN A 41 -5.90 62.45 -17.17
N GLU A 42 -5.53 62.85 -15.94
CA GLU A 42 -4.56 62.10 -15.11
C GLU A 42 -5.03 60.67 -14.84
N ALA A 43 -6.32 60.45 -14.58
CA ALA A 43 -6.87 59.10 -14.39
C ALA A 43 -6.78 58.23 -15.66
N LEU A 44 -7.05 58.82 -16.84
CA LEU A 44 -6.91 58.12 -18.12
C LEU A 44 -5.43 57.82 -18.43
N GLU A 45 -4.54 58.79 -18.25
CA GLU A 45 -3.10 58.61 -18.44
C GLU A 45 -2.51 57.58 -17.47
N ALA A 46 -2.96 57.57 -16.20
CA ALA A 46 -2.57 56.57 -15.22
C ALA A 46 -3.03 55.16 -15.63
N SER A 47 -4.28 55.00 -16.10
CA SER A 47 -4.79 53.72 -16.58
C SER A 47 -4.05 53.24 -17.84
N HIS A 48 -3.73 54.14 -18.77
CA HIS A 48 -2.92 53.81 -19.94
C HIS A 48 -1.48 53.43 -19.57
N ARG A 49 -0.88 54.10 -18.58
CA ARG A 49 0.45 53.77 -18.06
C ARG A 49 0.47 52.40 -17.39
N GLU A 50 -0.54 52.09 -16.59
CA GLU A 50 -0.69 50.78 -15.93
C GLU A 50 -0.79 49.66 -16.96
N ARG A 51 -1.68 49.77 -17.96
CA ARG A 51 -1.77 48.78 -19.05
C ARG A 51 -0.46 48.58 -19.82
N ARG A 52 0.32 49.64 -20.01
CA ARG A 52 1.64 49.55 -20.67
C ARG A 52 2.66 48.83 -19.78
N LEU A 53 2.63 49.08 -18.47
CA LEU A 53 3.50 48.38 -17.52
C LEU A 53 3.12 46.90 -17.41
N ASP A 54 1.83 46.58 -17.39
CA ASP A 54 1.35 45.20 -17.35
C ASP A 54 1.67 44.48 -18.66
N ALA A 55 1.48 45.12 -19.82
CA ALA A 55 1.88 44.57 -21.10
C ALA A 55 3.41 44.35 -21.19
N ALA A 56 4.21 45.28 -20.65
CA ALA A 56 5.66 45.13 -20.61
C ALA A 56 6.09 43.98 -19.67
N ARG A 57 5.47 43.84 -18.49
CA ARG A 57 5.72 42.71 -17.58
C ARG A 57 5.32 41.38 -18.19
N ALA A 58 4.16 41.31 -18.84
CA ALA A 58 3.69 40.11 -19.52
C ALA A 58 4.63 39.72 -20.67
N GLN A 59 5.17 40.71 -21.40
CA GLN A 59 6.16 40.48 -22.44
C GLN A 59 7.51 40.01 -21.87
N GLU A 60 7.99 40.62 -20.79
CA GLU A 60 9.24 40.22 -20.12
C GLU A 60 9.13 38.80 -19.53
N GLU A 61 7.98 38.43 -18.99
CA GLU A 61 7.70 37.07 -18.51
C GLU A 61 7.59 36.07 -19.68
N ALA A 62 6.98 36.46 -20.81
CA ALA A 62 6.95 35.65 -22.02
C ALA A 62 8.36 35.46 -22.63
N ASP A 63 9.18 36.51 -22.67
CA ASP A 63 10.56 36.45 -23.15
C ASP A 63 11.42 35.57 -22.22
N ARG A 64 11.28 35.72 -20.90
CA ARG A 64 11.98 34.89 -19.91
C ARG A 64 11.59 33.41 -20.03
N THR A 65 10.31 33.11 -20.12
CA THR A 65 9.82 31.72 -20.29
C THR A 65 10.26 31.13 -21.64
N MET A 66 10.29 31.92 -22.71
CA MET A 66 10.80 31.49 -24.00
C MET A 66 12.31 31.21 -23.96
N GLU A 67 13.08 32.07 -23.28
CA GLU A 67 14.51 31.85 -23.08
C GLU A 67 14.79 30.60 -22.23
N GLU A 68 14.03 30.37 -21.15
CA GLU A 68 14.11 29.15 -20.34
C GLU A 68 13.79 27.88 -21.16
N VAL A 69 12.78 27.93 -22.01
CA VAL A 69 12.42 26.83 -22.92
C VAL A 69 13.54 26.56 -23.93
N MET A 70 14.12 27.61 -24.49
CA MET A 70 15.22 27.50 -25.45
C MET A 70 16.49 26.94 -24.80
N GLN A 71 16.76 27.32 -23.55
CA GLN A 71 17.85 26.78 -22.74
C GLN A 71 17.62 25.30 -22.39
N LEU A 72 16.41 24.96 -21.92
CA LEU A 72 16.04 23.58 -21.57
C LEU A 72 16.01 22.66 -22.80
N GLY A 73 15.62 23.15 -23.97
CA GLY A 73 15.66 22.40 -25.24
C GLY A 73 17.06 22.27 -25.84
N LYS A 74 18.11 22.85 -25.23
CA LYS A 74 19.45 22.97 -25.85
C LYS A 74 19.39 23.50 -27.30
N GLY A 75 18.47 24.43 -27.59
CA GLY A 75 18.23 24.97 -28.93
C GLY A 75 17.35 24.12 -29.87
N ILE A 76 16.66 23.10 -29.37
CA ILE A 76 15.67 22.28 -30.10
C ILE A 76 14.27 22.75 -29.66
N SER A 77 13.41 23.05 -30.62
CA SER A 77 12.07 23.60 -30.40
C SER A 77 11.01 22.65 -30.95
N PHE A 78 10.88 21.47 -30.33
CA PHE A 78 9.85 20.51 -30.67
C PHE A 78 8.68 20.63 -29.67
N SER A 79 7.49 21.01 -30.16
CA SER A 79 6.26 21.09 -29.38
C SER A 79 5.07 20.77 -30.27
N HIS A 80 4.44 19.61 -30.06
CA HIS A 80 3.32 19.14 -30.89
C HIS A 80 2.20 18.56 -30.05
N MET A 81 0.98 18.69 -30.56
CA MET A 81 -0.20 18.08 -29.95
C MET A 81 -0.46 16.71 -30.56
N PHE A 82 -0.70 15.71 -29.71
CA PHE A 82 -1.01 14.35 -30.12
C PHE A 82 -2.25 13.84 -29.40
N GLU A 83 -2.97 12.95 -30.06
CA GLU A 83 -3.98 12.12 -29.41
C GLU A 83 -3.30 11.02 -28.58
N ALA A 84 -3.55 10.98 -27.27
CA ALA A 84 -2.97 10.00 -26.38
C ALA A 84 -3.69 8.65 -26.46
N LEU A 85 -2.96 7.60 -26.79
CA LEU A 85 -3.44 6.22 -26.80
C LEU A 85 -2.79 5.42 -25.68
N ARG A 86 -3.53 4.53 -25.03
CA ARG A 86 -2.95 3.65 -24.01
C ARG A 86 -2.27 2.46 -24.66
N TYR A 87 -1.11 2.08 -24.13
CA TYR A 87 -0.52 0.78 -24.43
C TYR A 87 0.04 0.13 -23.16
N ASP A 88 0.18 -1.20 -23.21
CA ASP A 88 0.78 -1.97 -22.12
C ASP A 88 2.30 -1.97 -22.28
N GLY A 89 2.97 -1.13 -21.49
CA GLY A 89 4.40 -0.88 -21.57
C GLY A 89 5.03 -0.68 -20.20
N PRO A 90 6.30 -1.08 -20.02
CA PRO A 90 7.00 -0.86 -18.77
C PRO A 90 7.47 0.59 -18.64
N GLY A 91 7.34 1.16 -17.43
CA GLY A 91 7.94 2.43 -17.05
C GLY A 91 7.27 3.66 -17.67
N ASP A 92 8.09 4.60 -18.12
CA ASP A 92 7.71 5.95 -18.59
C ASP A 92 8.12 6.23 -20.04
N LYS A 93 8.32 5.18 -20.85
CA LYS A 93 8.79 5.34 -22.23
C LYS A 93 7.59 5.38 -23.17
N ILE A 94 7.43 6.45 -23.93
CA ILE A 94 6.30 6.63 -24.85
C ILE A 94 6.67 6.21 -26.27
N LYS A 95 5.66 5.97 -27.11
CA LYS A 95 5.88 5.81 -28.56
C LYS A 95 5.35 7.02 -29.30
N LEU A 96 6.19 7.53 -30.20
CA LEU A 96 5.88 8.70 -31.01
C LEU A 96 5.75 8.34 -32.50
N PRO A 97 5.15 9.21 -33.32
CA PRO A 97 5.08 8.98 -34.76
C PRO A 97 6.45 9.07 -35.46
N PRO A 98 6.62 8.40 -36.60
CA PRO A 98 7.82 8.54 -37.45
C PRO A 98 8.08 9.97 -37.94
N SER A 99 7.05 10.80 -38.11
CA SER A 99 7.21 12.22 -38.46
C SER A 99 7.99 13.01 -37.40
N SER A 100 7.70 12.77 -36.12
CA SER A 100 8.40 13.40 -34.99
C SER A 100 9.89 13.04 -34.97
N PHE A 101 10.25 11.82 -35.36
CA PHE A 101 11.65 11.41 -35.46
C PHE A 101 12.42 12.23 -36.50
N LYS A 102 11.82 12.50 -37.66
CA LYS A 102 12.46 13.27 -38.74
C LYS A 102 12.76 14.69 -38.28
N GLU A 103 11.77 15.35 -37.68
CA GLU A 103 11.93 16.71 -37.16
C GLU A 103 12.99 16.79 -36.05
N LEU A 104 12.97 15.86 -35.10
CA LEU A 104 14.00 15.77 -34.05
C LEU A 104 15.39 15.46 -34.62
N SER A 105 15.47 14.68 -35.71
CA SER A 105 16.73 14.40 -36.40
C SER A 105 17.27 15.62 -37.12
N ASP A 106 16.40 16.38 -37.80
CA ASP A 106 16.75 17.61 -38.50
C ASP A 106 17.24 18.70 -37.53
N GLU A 107 16.69 18.75 -36.32
CA GLU A 107 17.13 19.65 -35.25
C GLU A 107 18.37 19.14 -34.46
N GLY A 108 18.91 17.97 -34.81
CA GLY A 108 20.13 17.43 -34.19
C GLY A 108 19.92 16.90 -32.76
N ALA A 109 18.74 16.39 -32.43
CA ALA A 109 18.45 15.81 -31.11
C ALA A 109 19.26 14.54 -30.83
N LEU A 110 19.56 13.75 -31.87
CA LEU A 110 20.29 12.47 -31.76
C LEU A 110 21.71 12.64 -31.21
N ASP A 111 22.37 13.75 -31.55
CA ASP A 111 23.74 14.02 -31.13
C ASP A 111 23.83 14.50 -29.67
N LYS A 112 22.69 14.83 -29.05
CA LYS A 112 22.61 15.40 -27.69
C LYS A 112 22.34 14.36 -26.60
N GLY A 113 22.27 13.08 -26.97
CA GLY A 113 22.07 11.95 -26.07
C GLY A 113 20.61 11.50 -25.96
N PRO A 114 20.20 10.91 -24.82
CA PRO A 114 18.84 10.44 -24.63
C PRO A 114 17.81 11.57 -24.73
N MET A 115 16.68 11.29 -25.39
CA MET A 115 15.60 12.26 -25.62
C MET A 115 14.54 12.15 -24.52
N TYR A 116 14.16 13.29 -23.97
CA TYR A 116 13.10 13.40 -22.98
C TYR A 116 12.04 14.38 -23.44
N PHE A 117 10.81 14.11 -23.03
CA PHE A 117 9.66 14.92 -23.39
C PHE A 117 8.85 15.26 -22.15
N ARG A 118 8.44 16.52 -22.06
CA ARG A 118 7.45 16.98 -21.09
C ARG A 118 6.07 16.86 -21.71
N LEU A 119 5.16 16.23 -20.99
CA LEU A 119 3.77 16.05 -21.35
C LEU A 119 2.89 16.99 -20.52
N SER A 120 1.99 17.70 -21.18
CA SER A 120 0.96 18.54 -20.56
C SER A 120 -0.43 18.12 -21.09
N LYS A 121 -1.42 18.05 -20.19
CA LYS A 121 -2.83 17.86 -20.58
C LYS A 121 -3.32 19.14 -21.26
N VAL A 122 -3.80 19.02 -22.50
CA VAL A 122 -4.50 20.12 -23.17
C VAL A 122 -5.93 20.11 -22.68
N ARG A 123 -6.33 21.12 -21.89
CA ARG A 123 -7.75 21.32 -21.55
C ARG A 123 -8.39 22.12 -22.68
N ASP A 124 -9.56 21.71 -23.15
CA ASP A 124 -10.45 22.57 -23.95
C ASP A 124 -10.97 23.71 -23.06
N THR A 125 -10.13 24.70 -22.77
CA THR A 125 -10.56 25.91 -22.07
C THR A 125 -10.82 27.02 -23.08
N VAL A 126 -12.08 27.41 -23.16
CA VAL A 126 -12.53 28.73 -23.65
C VAL A 126 -11.60 29.81 -23.07
N PRO A 127 -11.08 30.75 -23.88
CA PRO A 127 -10.13 31.77 -23.41
C PRO A 127 -10.80 32.67 -22.36
N GLY A 128 -10.40 32.54 -21.09
CA GLY A 128 -10.90 33.40 -20.01
C GLY A 128 -10.93 32.83 -18.59
N ALA A 129 -10.65 31.54 -18.37
CA ALA A 129 -10.51 30.98 -17.02
C ALA A 129 -9.06 31.16 -16.53
N ALA A 130 -8.91 31.72 -15.33
CA ALA A 130 -7.63 31.98 -14.69
C ALA A 130 -6.74 30.72 -14.63
N MET A 131 -5.42 30.94 -14.77
CA MET A 131 -4.38 29.93 -14.62
C MET A 131 -4.44 29.29 -13.22
N GLU A 132 -5.14 28.17 -13.10
CA GLU A 132 -4.88 27.22 -12.00
C GLU A 132 -3.55 26.53 -12.29
N GLN A 133 -2.55 26.79 -11.45
CA GLN A 133 -1.16 26.36 -11.56
C GLN A 133 -0.92 24.84 -11.38
N ASP A 134 -1.94 24.00 -11.46
CA ASP A 134 -1.84 22.53 -11.33
C ASP A 134 -2.26 21.82 -12.63
N ALA A 135 -1.70 22.27 -13.76
CA ALA A 135 -1.66 21.41 -14.94
C ALA A 135 -0.63 20.31 -14.65
N GLY A 136 -1.10 19.12 -14.26
CA GLY A 136 -0.25 17.95 -14.05
C GLY A 136 0.66 17.74 -15.26
N THR A 137 1.94 18.06 -15.08
CA THR A 137 2.98 17.86 -16.08
C THR A 137 3.80 16.67 -15.67
N THR A 138 4.08 15.79 -16.62
CA THR A 138 4.91 14.60 -16.36
C THR A 138 5.97 14.52 -17.45
N CYS A 139 7.17 14.11 -17.07
CA CYS A 139 8.25 13.85 -18.01
C CYS A 139 8.25 12.38 -18.41
N CYS A 140 8.73 12.11 -19.61
CA CYS A 140 8.82 10.76 -20.15
C CYS A 140 10.03 10.63 -21.08
N GLY A 141 10.49 9.40 -21.27
CA GLY A 141 11.44 9.06 -22.33
C GLY A 141 10.72 8.59 -23.59
N VAL A 142 11.45 8.44 -24.70
CA VAL A 142 10.93 7.76 -25.91
C VAL A 142 11.44 6.32 -25.99
N LEU A 143 10.55 5.38 -26.30
CA LEU A 143 10.90 3.99 -26.57
C LEU A 143 11.24 3.79 -28.05
N GLU A 144 10.31 4.15 -28.92
CA GLU A 144 10.39 3.96 -30.37
C GLU A 144 9.47 4.92 -31.12
N PHE A 145 9.74 5.09 -32.41
CA PHE A 145 8.97 5.99 -33.30
C PHE A 145 8.08 5.19 -34.25
N THR A 146 7.14 4.42 -33.71
CA THR A 146 6.27 3.49 -34.46
C THR A 146 4.78 3.83 -34.33
N ALA A 147 4.42 4.88 -33.59
CA ALA A 147 3.02 5.24 -33.36
C ALA A 147 2.35 5.78 -34.63
N ARG A 148 1.01 5.73 -34.67
CA ARG A 148 0.23 6.29 -35.78
C ARG A 148 0.41 7.82 -35.83
N GLU A 149 0.57 8.36 -37.04
CA GLU A 149 0.63 9.80 -37.28
C GLU A 149 -0.51 10.55 -36.60
N GLY A 150 -0.17 11.60 -35.83
CA GLY A 150 -1.12 12.39 -35.02
C GLY A 150 -1.47 11.79 -33.65
N SER A 151 -0.91 10.63 -33.27
CA SER A 151 -1.14 10.00 -31.97
C SER A 151 0.15 9.63 -31.25
N ALA A 152 0.11 9.60 -29.92
CA ALA A 152 1.22 9.18 -29.06
C ALA A 152 0.74 8.05 -28.14
N GLU A 153 1.47 6.93 -28.11
CA GLU A 153 1.14 5.81 -27.22
C GLU A 153 1.83 6.00 -25.86
N LEU A 154 1.03 6.08 -24.80
CA LEU A 154 1.46 6.27 -23.42
C LEU A 154 1.33 4.97 -22.61
N PRO A 155 2.34 4.61 -21.81
CA PRO A 155 2.22 3.55 -20.81
C PRO A 155 1.18 3.88 -19.75
N LEU A 156 0.66 2.85 -19.07
CA LEU A 156 -0.30 3.00 -17.97
C LEU A 156 0.20 3.94 -16.85
N HIS A 157 1.50 3.90 -16.54
CA HIS A 157 2.08 4.76 -15.50
C HIS A 157 1.98 6.25 -15.88
N VAL A 158 2.43 6.62 -17.08
CA VAL A 158 2.37 7.99 -17.61
C VAL A 158 0.92 8.45 -17.75
N TRP A 159 0.05 7.57 -18.24
CA TRP A 159 -1.38 7.84 -18.37
C TRP A 159 -2.01 8.19 -17.01
N ASN A 160 -1.73 7.40 -15.98
CA ASN A 160 -2.29 7.61 -14.64
C ASN A 160 -1.77 8.91 -14.01
N ASN A 161 -0.52 9.29 -14.24
CA ASN A 161 0.03 10.56 -13.75
C ASN A 161 -0.59 11.78 -14.46
N LEU A 162 -0.87 11.69 -15.77
CA LEU A 162 -1.46 12.78 -16.56
C LEU A 162 -2.96 12.97 -16.35
N PHE A 163 -3.72 11.88 -16.37
CA PHE A 163 -5.18 11.92 -16.36
C PHE A 163 -5.79 11.57 -15.01
N GLY A 164 -5.05 10.89 -14.12
CA GLY A 164 -5.57 10.41 -12.85
C GLY A 164 -6.85 9.59 -13.05
N SER A 165 -7.95 10.06 -12.46
CA SER A 165 -9.30 9.49 -12.63
C SER A 165 -10.15 10.19 -13.70
N ASP A 166 -9.68 11.28 -14.30
CA ASP A 166 -10.42 12.13 -15.24
C ASP A 166 -9.90 11.93 -16.67
N THR A 167 -10.53 10.99 -17.38
CA THR A 167 -10.22 10.66 -18.77
C THR A 167 -11.19 11.38 -19.70
N PRO A 168 -10.75 12.41 -20.45
CA PRO A 168 -11.59 13.07 -21.44
C PRO A 168 -11.95 12.10 -22.59
N GLU A 169 -13.05 12.40 -23.28
CA GLU A 169 -13.54 11.62 -24.42
C GLU A 169 -12.53 11.62 -25.58
N VAL A 170 -11.78 12.73 -25.74
CA VAL A 170 -10.62 12.84 -26.63
C VAL A 170 -9.40 13.31 -25.82
N PRO A 171 -8.45 12.42 -25.49
CA PRO A 171 -7.29 12.75 -24.68
C PRO A 171 -6.21 13.43 -25.53
N LEU A 172 -6.25 14.76 -25.63
CA LEU A 172 -5.20 15.54 -26.28
C LEU A 172 -4.07 15.89 -25.29
N ILE A 173 -2.85 15.61 -25.70
CA ILE A 173 -1.64 15.93 -24.94
C ILE A 173 -0.71 16.81 -25.78
N GLU A 174 -0.05 17.75 -25.13
CA GLU A 174 1.06 18.49 -25.71
C GLU A 174 2.37 17.80 -25.31
N VAL A 175 3.18 17.45 -26.31
CA VAL A 175 4.48 16.81 -26.16
C VAL A 175 5.56 17.80 -26.52
N LYS A 176 6.39 18.17 -25.55
CA LYS A 176 7.46 19.16 -25.72
C LYS A 176 8.82 18.55 -25.43
N TYR A 177 9.78 18.74 -26.34
CA TYR A 177 11.15 18.29 -26.09
C TYR A 177 11.78 19.09 -24.96
N THR A 178 12.41 18.38 -24.03
CA THR A 178 13.13 18.98 -22.91
C THR A 178 14.40 18.19 -22.66
N SER A 179 15.50 18.87 -22.35
CA SER A 179 16.67 18.21 -21.78
C SER A 179 16.55 18.20 -20.26
N LEU A 180 16.84 17.04 -19.66
CA LEU A 180 16.79 16.86 -18.23
C LEU A 180 18.21 16.69 -17.68
N LEU A 181 18.44 17.26 -16.49
CA LEU A 181 19.66 17.04 -15.75
C LEU A 181 19.60 15.67 -15.06
N LYS A 182 20.76 15.07 -14.82
CA LYS A 182 20.87 13.83 -14.05
C LYS A 182 20.45 14.08 -12.60
N GLY A 183 19.55 13.24 -12.09
CA GLY A 183 19.09 13.33 -10.71
C GLY A 183 20.20 12.97 -9.74
N THR A 184 20.29 13.67 -8.62
CA THR A 184 21.23 13.32 -7.53
C THR A 184 20.49 12.84 -6.29
N TYR A 185 19.27 13.34 -6.08
CA TYR A 185 18.48 13.04 -4.90
C TYR A 185 16.99 13.02 -5.25
N ALA A 186 16.26 12.05 -4.69
CA ALA A 186 14.82 11.91 -4.80
C ALA A 186 14.19 11.56 -3.45
N LYS A 187 13.20 12.34 -3.03
CA LYS A 187 12.40 12.09 -1.83
C LYS A 187 11.06 11.49 -2.23
N LEU A 188 10.80 10.26 -1.82
CA LEU A 188 9.59 9.52 -2.15
C LEU A 188 8.75 9.26 -0.90
N LYS A 189 7.43 9.30 -1.04
CA LYS A 189 6.47 8.93 0.00
C LYS A 189 5.54 7.83 -0.51
N PRO A 190 5.46 6.67 0.16
CA PRO A 190 4.49 5.65 -0.18
C PRO A 190 3.08 6.15 0.16
N GLU A 191 2.13 5.98 -0.77
CA GLU A 191 0.71 6.32 -0.54
C GLU A 191 0.06 5.32 0.43
N GLY A 192 0.44 4.05 0.34
CA GLY A 192 -0.04 2.97 1.23
C GLY A 192 0.97 2.57 2.30
N GLY A 193 0.49 1.84 3.31
CA GLY A 193 1.34 1.24 4.34
C GLY A 193 2.16 0.05 3.82
N GLY A 194 3.21 -0.34 4.56
CA GLY A 194 3.89 -1.62 4.34
C GLY A 194 5.07 -1.63 3.36
N PHE A 195 5.28 -0.60 2.51
CA PHE A 195 6.44 -0.57 1.60
C PHE A 195 7.78 -0.54 2.37
N SER A 196 7.89 0.30 3.40
CA SER A 196 9.08 0.40 4.25
C SER A 196 9.36 -0.89 5.04
N ASP A 197 8.34 -1.72 5.22
CA ASP A 197 8.42 -2.98 5.96
C ASP A 197 8.92 -4.14 5.10
N LEU A 198 8.96 -3.97 3.77
CA LEU A 198 9.47 -4.99 2.87
C LEU A 198 10.98 -5.20 3.05
N PRO A 199 11.44 -6.46 3.04
CA PRO A 199 12.86 -6.75 3.00
C PRO A 199 13.46 -6.23 1.70
N ASN A 200 14.62 -5.60 1.77
CA ASN A 200 15.31 -5.01 0.61
C ASN A 200 14.44 -4.02 -0.20
N HIS A 201 13.51 -3.28 0.43
CA HIS A 201 12.66 -2.29 -0.24
C HIS A 201 13.44 -1.32 -1.14
N ARG A 202 14.68 -0.97 -0.78
CA ARG A 202 15.59 -0.16 -1.61
C ARG A 202 15.93 -0.82 -2.94
N ALA A 203 16.28 -2.10 -2.96
CA ALA A 203 16.64 -2.82 -4.17
C ALA A 203 15.41 -3.04 -5.09
N VAL A 204 14.24 -3.27 -4.48
CA VAL A 204 12.96 -3.38 -5.22
C VAL A 204 12.63 -2.04 -5.88
N LEU A 205 12.76 -0.94 -5.15
CA LEU A 205 12.60 0.41 -5.69
C LEU A 205 13.60 0.70 -6.80
N GLU A 206 14.88 0.38 -6.61
CA GLU A 206 15.91 0.59 -7.62
C GLU A 206 15.59 -0.18 -8.91
N THR A 207 15.15 -1.43 -8.78
CA THR A 207 14.74 -2.25 -9.93
C THR A 207 13.54 -1.65 -10.66
N ALA A 208 12.57 -1.09 -9.93
CA ALA A 208 11.45 -0.39 -10.53
C ALA A 208 11.94 0.88 -11.26
N LEU A 209 12.73 1.73 -10.59
CA LEU A 209 13.28 2.97 -11.14
C LEU A 209 14.14 2.75 -12.40
N ARG A 210 14.82 1.60 -12.54
CA ARG A 210 15.54 1.24 -13.78
C ARG A 210 14.64 1.15 -15.02
N ASN A 211 13.34 0.89 -14.84
CA ASN A 211 12.38 0.89 -15.95
C ASN A 211 11.94 2.31 -16.34
N HIS A 212 12.14 3.29 -15.46
CA HIS A 212 11.84 4.70 -15.70
C HIS A 212 13.08 5.42 -16.24
N ALA A 213 12.88 6.33 -17.18
CA ALA A 213 13.89 7.21 -17.73
C ALA A 213 13.98 8.54 -16.97
N THR A 214 12.85 8.96 -16.42
CA THR A 214 12.63 10.27 -15.83
C THR A 214 11.79 10.16 -14.56
N LEU A 215 11.96 11.13 -13.68
CA LEU A 215 11.07 11.37 -12.54
C LEU A 215 10.72 12.85 -12.52
N SER A 216 9.45 13.16 -12.31
CA SER A 216 8.97 14.52 -12.07
C SER A 216 8.41 14.66 -10.66
N GLU A 217 8.48 15.85 -10.10
CA GLU A 217 7.87 16.17 -8.82
C GLU A 217 6.36 15.94 -8.89
N ASN A 218 5.78 15.36 -7.84
CA ASN A 218 4.38 14.92 -7.76
C ASN A 218 3.97 13.69 -8.61
N ASP A 219 4.86 13.10 -9.41
CA ASP A 219 4.55 11.83 -10.11
C ASP A 219 4.37 10.68 -9.11
N THR A 220 3.52 9.70 -9.45
CA THR A 220 3.33 8.49 -8.65
C THR A 220 3.96 7.27 -9.34
N VAL A 221 5.07 6.78 -8.77
CA VAL A 221 5.81 5.60 -9.22
C VAL A 221 5.17 4.34 -8.66
N VAL A 222 4.94 3.34 -9.51
CA VAL A 222 4.39 2.04 -9.10
C VAL A 222 5.53 1.03 -8.98
N VAL A 223 5.66 0.42 -7.81
CA VAL A 223 6.69 -0.57 -7.49
C VAL A 223 6.03 -1.91 -7.24
N ASN A 224 6.43 -2.92 -8.02
CA ASN A 224 5.89 -4.26 -7.91
C ASN A 224 6.79 -5.16 -7.06
N TYR A 225 6.21 -5.82 -6.05
CA TYR A 225 6.88 -6.84 -5.25
C TYR A 225 6.07 -8.14 -5.28
N GLY A 226 6.49 -9.09 -6.13
CA GLY A 226 5.72 -10.30 -6.37
C GLY A 226 4.37 -9.99 -7.04
N GLN A 227 3.27 -10.20 -6.31
CA GLN A 227 1.91 -9.89 -6.77
C GLN A 227 1.38 -8.54 -6.23
N LEU A 228 2.16 -7.86 -5.39
CA LEU A 228 1.75 -6.62 -4.74
C LEU A 228 2.26 -5.41 -5.51
N GLN A 229 1.43 -4.37 -5.58
CA GLN A 229 1.77 -3.10 -6.20
C GLN A 229 1.75 -2.00 -5.13
N TYR A 230 2.85 -1.29 -4.97
CA TYR A 230 2.99 -0.17 -4.06
C TYR A 230 3.10 1.12 -4.86
N LYS A 231 2.34 2.14 -4.48
CA LYS A 231 2.39 3.47 -5.10
C LYS A 231 3.25 4.39 -4.24
N LEU A 232 4.24 5.03 -4.85
CA LEU A 232 5.13 5.99 -4.21
C LEU A 232 5.05 7.32 -4.95
N LYS A 233 4.60 8.36 -4.23
CA LYS A 233 4.58 9.72 -4.74
C LYS A 233 5.93 10.39 -4.59
N VAL A 234 6.40 11.05 -5.64
CA VAL A 234 7.61 11.87 -5.63
C VAL A 234 7.29 13.20 -4.94
N LEU A 235 7.98 13.53 -3.86
CA LEU A 235 7.80 14.78 -3.12
C LEU A 235 8.81 15.86 -3.52
N GLU A 236 10.08 15.49 -3.67
CA GLU A 236 11.16 16.44 -3.94
C GLU A 236 12.23 15.78 -4.80
N LEU A 237 12.78 16.53 -5.76
CA LEU A 237 13.86 16.11 -6.64
C LEU A 237 14.97 17.16 -6.66
N LYS A 238 16.23 16.72 -6.83
CA LYS A 238 17.38 17.60 -7.04
C LYS A 238 18.20 17.14 -8.24
N PRO A 239 18.73 18.07 -9.06
CA PRO A 239 18.78 19.53 -8.87
C PRO A 239 17.55 20.32 -9.37
N ALA A 240 16.62 19.69 -10.09
CA ALA A 240 15.44 20.33 -10.68
C ALA A 240 14.17 19.55 -10.34
N SER A 241 12.99 20.14 -10.61
CA SER A 241 11.67 19.52 -10.42
C SER A 241 11.38 18.36 -11.39
N SER A 242 12.22 18.15 -12.39
CA SER A 242 12.21 16.97 -13.24
C SER A 242 13.63 16.56 -13.55
N VAL A 243 13.95 15.28 -13.36
CA VAL A 243 15.32 14.76 -13.49
C VAL A 243 15.33 13.47 -14.30
N SER A 244 16.47 13.19 -14.96
CA SER A 244 16.69 11.87 -15.54
C SER A 244 17.32 10.93 -14.51
N VAL A 245 16.77 9.72 -14.45
CA VAL A 245 17.25 8.61 -13.62
C VAL A 245 17.91 7.50 -14.45
N LEU A 246 18.07 7.71 -15.77
CA LEU A 246 18.78 6.77 -16.64
C LEU A 246 20.26 6.69 -16.24
N GLU A 247 20.72 5.47 -15.96
CA GLU A 247 22.14 5.15 -15.70
C GLU A 247 22.81 6.10 -14.71
N THR A 248 22.06 6.49 -13.67
CA THR A 248 22.51 7.47 -12.68
C THR A 248 22.25 6.95 -11.28
N ASP A 249 23.23 7.11 -10.39
CA ASP A 249 23.11 6.80 -8.98
C ASP A 249 22.38 7.94 -8.28
N VAL A 250 21.08 7.77 -8.03
CA VAL A 250 20.24 8.74 -7.33
C VAL A 250 20.09 8.32 -5.88
N GLU A 251 20.38 9.21 -4.94
CA GLU A 251 20.10 8.97 -3.52
C GLU A 251 18.59 9.07 -3.27
N VAL A 252 17.99 7.98 -2.80
CA VAL A 252 16.55 7.93 -2.52
C VAL A 252 16.29 7.96 -1.02
N ASP A 253 15.53 8.97 -0.57
CA ASP A 253 14.99 9.06 0.78
C ASP A 253 13.50 8.68 0.79
N ILE A 254 13.13 7.70 1.61
CA ILE A 254 11.76 7.21 1.72
C ILE A 254 11.18 7.73 3.02
N VAL A 255 10.22 8.65 2.92
CA VAL A 255 9.51 9.19 4.08
C VAL A 255 8.45 8.18 4.53
N GLY A 256 8.37 7.90 5.82
CA GLY A 256 7.30 7.07 6.39
C GLY A 256 5.93 7.64 6.06
N SER A 257 4.97 6.78 5.72
CA SER A 257 3.57 7.18 5.63
C SER A 257 2.98 7.20 7.04
N ASP A 258 2.62 8.38 7.55
CA ASP A 258 1.96 8.52 8.85
C ASP A 258 0.53 7.94 8.86
N SER A 259 -0.05 7.66 7.68
CA SER A 259 -1.38 7.09 7.53
C SER A 259 -1.35 5.57 7.55
N VAL A 260 -1.03 4.99 8.71
CA VAL A 260 -1.28 3.56 9.01
C VAL A 260 -2.79 3.28 9.19
N LEU A 261 -3.64 4.31 9.09
CA LEU A 261 -5.01 4.29 9.57
C LEU A 261 -6.10 4.45 8.49
N ASP A 262 -5.76 4.76 7.22
CA ASP A 262 -6.78 5.21 6.26
C ASP A 262 -7.12 4.22 5.12
N ASN A 263 -6.41 3.10 4.96
CA ASN A 263 -6.75 2.08 3.96
C ASN A 263 -7.13 0.76 4.62
N GLU A 264 -8.41 0.64 5.02
CA GLU A 264 -8.98 -0.59 5.59
C GLU A 264 -8.99 -1.78 4.59
N ASP A 265 -8.66 -1.56 3.31
CA ASP A 265 -8.65 -2.57 2.25
C ASP A 265 -7.27 -3.12 1.86
N ASP A 266 -6.17 -2.55 2.38
CA ASP A 266 -4.83 -3.03 2.05
C ASP A 266 -4.50 -4.31 2.83
N GLN A 267 -4.92 -5.46 2.28
CA GLN A 267 -4.71 -6.80 2.87
C GLN A 267 -3.24 -7.13 3.19
N HIS A 268 -2.25 -6.40 2.65
CA HIS A 268 -0.83 -6.75 2.67
C HIS A 268 0.06 -5.73 3.41
N VAL A 269 -0.46 -5.17 4.50
CA VAL A 269 0.32 -4.37 5.47
C VAL A 269 0.82 -5.28 6.60
N LEU A 270 2.11 -5.16 6.95
CA LEU A 270 2.72 -5.89 8.07
C LEU A 270 2.68 -5.03 9.34
N VAL A 271 1.74 -5.31 10.23
CA VAL A 271 1.67 -4.61 11.52
C VAL A 271 2.83 -5.09 12.42
N PRO A 272 3.73 -4.20 12.87
CA PRO A 272 4.80 -4.58 13.79
C PRO A 272 4.22 -5.00 15.14
N LEU A 273 4.61 -6.18 15.61
CA LEU A 273 4.17 -6.75 16.88
C LEU A 273 5.38 -6.93 17.80
N VAL A 274 5.27 -6.33 19.00
CA VAL A 274 6.27 -6.47 20.05
C VAL A 274 5.97 -7.71 20.86
N ILE A 275 6.97 -8.56 21.05
CA ILE A 275 6.84 -9.79 21.85
C ILE A 275 6.39 -9.41 23.27
N GLY A 276 5.34 -10.07 23.75
CA GLY A 276 4.72 -9.85 25.06
C GLY A 276 3.49 -8.93 25.02
N ASN A 277 3.31 -8.15 23.96
CA ASN A 277 2.13 -7.31 23.78
C ASN A 277 0.97 -8.09 23.17
N ILE A 278 -0.24 -7.68 23.52
CA ILE A 278 -1.49 -8.20 22.96
C ILE A 278 -2.02 -7.16 21.97
N GLU A 279 -2.24 -7.60 20.74
CA GLU A 279 -2.76 -6.79 19.64
C GLU A 279 -4.19 -7.22 19.32
N SER A 280 -5.15 -6.30 19.43
CA SER A 280 -6.56 -6.58 19.15
C SER A 280 -6.95 -6.10 17.76
N SER A 281 -7.61 -6.96 16.98
CA SER A 281 -7.98 -6.66 15.60
C SER A 281 -9.27 -7.36 15.16
N VAL A 282 -9.80 -6.91 14.03
CA VAL A 282 -10.86 -7.57 13.28
C VAL A 282 -10.31 -8.10 11.95
N VAL A 283 -10.82 -9.23 11.47
CA VAL A 283 -10.59 -9.73 10.11
C VAL A 283 -11.91 -10.21 9.50
N GLU A 284 -12.16 -9.85 8.25
CA GLU A 284 -13.34 -10.26 7.49
C GLU A 284 -13.11 -11.64 6.82
N GLU A 285 -14.21 -12.33 6.50
CA GLU A 285 -14.16 -13.61 5.79
C GLU A 285 -13.44 -13.46 4.43
N GLY A 286 -12.49 -14.36 4.16
CA GLY A 286 -11.71 -14.35 2.92
C GLY A 286 -10.54 -13.36 2.91
N LYS A 287 -10.40 -12.48 3.91
CA LYS A 287 -9.31 -11.50 3.99
C LYS A 287 -8.18 -11.98 4.90
N PHE A 288 -6.98 -11.46 4.64
CA PHE A 288 -5.80 -11.62 5.51
C PHE A 288 -5.50 -10.32 6.25
N ARG A 289 -4.97 -10.46 7.46
CA ARG A 289 -4.25 -9.39 8.17
C ARG A 289 -2.88 -9.92 8.58
N TYR A 290 -1.82 -9.18 8.28
CA TYR A 290 -0.47 -9.63 8.52
C TYR A 290 0.22 -8.85 9.65
N TYR A 291 1.06 -9.58 10.38
CA TYR A 291 1.87 -9.05 11.48
C TYR A 291 3.31 -9.51 11.30
N LYS A 292 4.24 -8.75 11.86
CA LYS A 292 5.66 -9.13 11.91
C LYS A 292 6.23 -8.97 13.31
N PHE A 293 7.12 -9.87 13.70
CA PHE A 293 7.91 -9.75 14.92
C PHE A 293 9.34 -10.22 14.66
N SER A 294 10.29 -9.68 15.43
CA SER A 294 11.71 -10.04 15.30
C SER A 294 12.18 -10.79 16.54
N VAL A 295 12.92 -11.87 16.33
CA VAL A 295 13.55 -12.64 17.42
C VAL A 295 15.05 -12.35 17.41
N GLU A 296 15.54 -11.76 18.50
CA GLU A 296 16.94 -11.37 18.69
C GLU A 296 17.84 -12.54 19.12
N GLY A 297 19.17 -12.33 19.01
CA GLY A 297 20.21 -13.33 19.26
C GLY A 297 20.14 -14.03 20.62
N ASN A 298 20.06 -13.27 21.72
CA ASN A 298 20.08 -13.83 23.09
C ASN A 298 18.90 -14.77 23.38
N VAL A 299 17.75 -14.50 22.76
CA VAL A 299 16.56 -15.36 22.87
C VAL A 299 16.68 -16.54 21.91
N SER A 300 17.19 -16.31 20.71
CA SER A 300 17.35 -17.33 19.68
C SER A 300 18.22 -18.50 20.16
N GLU A 301 19.25 -18.25 20.97
CA GLU A 301 20.11 -19.30 21.54
C GLU A 301 19.37 -20.19 22.56
N LYS A 302 18.50 -19.61 23.39
CA LYS A 302 17.67 -20.38 24.33
C LYS A 302 16.66 -21.26 23.59
N VAL A 303 16.07 -20.73 22.53
CA VAL A 303 15.12 -21.49 21.70
C VAL A 303 15.84 -22.56 20.88
N ALA A 304 16.99 -22.24 20.31
CA ALA A 304 17.87 -23.19 19.59
C ALA A 304 18.32 -24.36 20.47
N SER A 305 18.66 -24.07 21.73
CA SER A 305 19.07 -25.07 22.72
C SER A 305 17.89 -25.81 23.37
N GLY A 306 16.65 -25.52 22.97
CA GLY A 306 15.44 -26.18 23.47
C GLY A 306 14.99 -25.74 24.86
N HIS A 307 15.59 -24.69 25.42
CA HIS A 307 15.24 -24.15 26.74
C HIS A 307 14.06 -23.18 26.71
N ALA A 308 13.64 -22.72 25.53
CA ALA A 308 12.48 -21.85 25.37
C ALA A 308 11.72 -22.16 24.08
N ASN A 309 10.42 -21.88 24.05
CA ASN A 309 9.56 -22.00 22.88
C ASN A 309 8.94 -20.64 22.53
N ILE A 310 8.81 -20.36 21.24
CA ILE A 310 8.04 -19.22 20.75
C ILE A 310 6.58 -19.68 20.62
N GLU A 311 5.71 -19.05 21.39
CA GLU A 311 4.27 -19.30 21.42
C GLU A 311 3.53 -18.13 20.78
N ILE A 312 2.72 -18.41 19.77
CA ILE A 312 1.80 -17.45 19.16
C ILE A 312 0.40 -17.82 19.61
N LYS A 313 -0.25 -16.92 20.35
CA LYS A 313 -1.59 -17.12 20.88
C LYS A 313 -2.57 -16.19 20.17
N ILE A 314 -3.67 -16.75 19.69
CA ILE A 314 -4.84 -16.00 19.26
C ILE A 314 -6.01 -16.37 20.15
N ASP A 315 -6.70 -15.38 20.68
CA ASP A 315 -8.00 -15.55 21.31
C ASP A 315 -9.06 -14.86 20.45
N THR A 316 -10.02 -15.61 19.92
CA THR A 316 -11.15 -15.07 19.16
C THR A 316 -12.34 -14.81 20.07
N ASP A 317 -13.01 -13.68 19.90
CA ASP A 317 -14.26 -13.40 20.61
C ASP A 317 -15.35 -14.40 20.19
N ALA A 318 -16.33 -14.66 21.06
CA ALA A 318 -17.42 -15.62 20.83
C ALA A 318 -18.43 -15.18 19.74
N SER A 319 -18.06 -14.27 18.83
CA SER A 319 -18.92 -13.64 17.83
C SER A 319 -19.29 -14.53 16.63
N GLY A 320 -19.12 -15.86 16.74
CA GLY A 320 -19.48 -16.83 15.69
C GLY A 320 -18.55 -16.84 14.47
N GLY A 321 -17.52 -15.99 14.46
CA GLY A 321 -16.48 -15.97 13.43
C GLY A 321 -15.34 -16.95 13.75
N ASP A 322 -14.66 -17.41 12.71
CA ASP A 322 -13.52 -18.33 12.81
C ASP A 322 -12.33 -17.81 12.00
N THR A 323 -11.13 -17.96 12.56
CA THR A 323 -9.88 -17.49 11.95
C THR A 323 -8.92 -18.63 11.75
N ASP A 324 -7.95 -18.51 10.84
CA ASP A 324 -6.80 -19.41 10.70
C ASP A 324 -5.49 -18.64 10.83
N ILE A 325 -4.45 -19.31 11.32
CA ILE A 325 -3.14 -18.68 11.50
C ILE A 325 -2.14 -19.39 10.61
N TYR A 326 -1.35 -18.58 9.89
CA TYR A 326 -0.25 -19.02 9.06
C TYR A 326 1.00 -18.24 9.46
N VAL A 327 2.12 -18.92 9.65
CA VAL A 327 3.37 -18.27 10.10
C VAL A 327 4.49 -18.70 9.18
N SER A 328 5.34 -17.74 8.83
CA SER A 328 6.54 -17.99 8.04
C SER A 328 7.71 -17.17 8.55
N ARG A 329 8.91 -17.62 8.24
CA ARG A 329 10.12 -16.82 8.40
C ARG A 329 10.56 -16.21 7.08
N HIS A 330 11.26 -15.07 7.15
CA HIS A 330 11.94 -14.48 6.00
C HIS A 330 12.75 -15.55 5.23
N PRO A 331 12.64 -15.63 3.89
CA PRO A 331 12.19 -14.59 2.95
C PRO A 331 10.68 -14.54 2.65
N LEU A 332 9.87 -15.43 3.24
CA LEU A 332 8.43 -15.40 3.00
C LEU A 332 7.75 -14.36 3.91
N VAL A 333 7.38 -13.24 3.31
CA VAL A 333 6.84 -12.07 4.01
C VAL A 333 5.33 -12.18 4.27
N PHE A 334 4.58 -12.74 3.33
CA PHE A 334 3.12 -12.87 3.39
C PHE A 334 2.73 -14.35 3.34
N PRO A 335 2.61 -15.03 4.49
CA PRO A 335 2.21 -16.43 4.53
C PRO A 335 0.75 -16.60 4.12
N THR A 336 0.50 -17.48 3.16
CA THR A 336 -0.84 -17.79 2.66
C THR A 336 -1.28 -19.19 3.06
N GLN A 337 -2.53 -19.54 2.76
CA GLN A 337 -3.06 -20.90 3.01
C GLN A 337 -2.21 -22.01 2.36
N HIS A 338 -1.59 -21.71 1.21
CA HIS A 338 -0.80 -22.68 0.45
C HIS A 338 0.71 -22.55 0.71
N ARG A 339 1.17 -21.39 1.17
CA ARG A 339 2.59 -21.06 1.34
C ARG A 339 2.85 -20.47 2.72
N HIS A 340 3.26 -21.32 3.68
CA HIS A 340 3.56 -20.96 5.07
C HIS A 340 4.46 -22.02 5.70
N GLU A 341 5.17 -21.74 6.80
CA GLU A 341 6.01 -22.74 7.48
C GLU A 341 5.24 -23.47 8.59
N TRP A 342 4.43 -22.75 9.36
CA TRP A 342 3.56 -23.27 10.41
C TRP A 342 2.13 -22.79 10.24
N SER A 343 1.15 -23.56 10.73
CA SER A 343 -0.26 -23.15 10.73
C SER A 343 -1.06 -23.74 11.89
N SER A 344 -2.19 -23.09 12.23
CA SER A 344 -3.21 -23.64 13.13
C SER A 344 -4.62 -23.39 12.59
N HIS A 345 -5.39 -24.48 12.49
CA HIS A 345 -6.74 -24.52 11.94
C HIS A 345 -7.83 -24.82 12.98
N GLU A 346 -7.49 -24.83 14.28
CA GLU A 346 -8.46 -25.08 15.37
C GLU A 346 -9.60 -24.04 15.34
N MET A 347 -10.73 -24.31 15.98
CA MET A 347 -11.78 -23.29 16.16
C MET A 347 -11.60 -22.60 17.52
N GLY A 348 -11.79 -21.28 17.56
CA GLY A 348 -11.69 -20.51 18.80
C GLY A 348 -10.26 -20.07 19.13
N SER A 349 -9.90 -20.10 20.43
CA SER A 349 -8.55 -19.76 20.89
C SER A 349 -7.51 -20.79 20.45
N LYS A 350 -6.37 -20.30 19.98
CA LYS A 350 -5.27 -21.08 19.38
C LYS A 350 -3.96 -20.77 20.05
N VAL A 351 -3.14 -21.80 20.25
CA VAL A 351 -1.74 -21.64 20.66
C VAL A 351 -0.86 -22.41 19.68
N LEU A 352 -0.08 -21.69 18.89
CA LEU A 352 0.88 -22.26 17.95
C LEU A 352 2.29 -22.15 18.51
N ILE A 353 2.93 -23.30 18.74
CA ILE A 353 4.33 -23.37 19.20
C ILE A 353 5.25 -23.52 17.98
N LEU A 354 6.10 -22.53 17.74
CA LEU A 354 7.08 -22.59 16.66
C LEU A 354 8.27 -23.45 17.08
N LYS A 355 8.42 -24.61 16.44
CA LYS A 355 9.60 -25.48 16.58
C LYS A 355 10.50 -25.29 15.34
N PRO A 356 11.65 -24.61 15.46
CA PRO A 356 12.56 -24.38 14.33
C PRO A 356 13.07 -25.70 13.74
N ARG A 357 13.13 -25.80 12.40
CA ARG A 357 13.69 -26.97 11.70
C ARG A 357 15.19 -27.11 11.91
N ASP A 358 15.89 -25.98 11.89
CA ASP A 358 17.33 -25.89 12.11
C ASP A 358 17.58 -25.02 13.36
N ALA A 359 18.16 -25.61 14.39
CA ALA A 359 18.48 -24.91 15.64
C ALA A 359 19.45 -23.73 15.44
N THR A 360 20.23 -23.70 14.36
CA THR A 360 21.17 -22.62 14.04
C THR A 360 20.49 -21.38 13.44
N LEU A 361 19.21 -21.47 13.10
CA LEU A 361 18.48 -20.48 12.31
C LEU A 361 17.21 -20.06 13.04
N VAL A 362 17.32 -19.59 14.28
CA VAL A 362 16.17 -19.12 15.07
C VAL A 362 16.04 -17.59 15.06
N SER A 363 17.14 -16.85 14.93
CA SER A 363 17.12 -15.39 14.88
C SER A 363 16.57 -14.88 13.54
N GLY A 364 15.71 -13.87 13.56
CA GLY A 364 15.24 -13.23 12.33
C GLY A 364 13.82 -12.69 12.44
N VAL A 365 13.30 -12.23 11.30
CA VAL A 365 11.95 -11.68 11.18
C VAL A 365 10.98 -12.80 10.83
N TYR A 366 9.92 -12.89 11.62
CA TYR A 366 8.80 -13.79 11.44
C TYR A 366 7.58 -12.98 11.02
N SER A 367 6.79 -13.55 10.11
CA SER A 367 5.53 -13.00 9.65
C SER A 367 4.37 -13.92 10.04
N ILE A 368 3.29 -13.34 10.52
CA ILE A 368 2.05 -14.02 10.89
C ILE A 368 0.94 -13.50 9.96
N GLY A 369 0.24 -14.40 9.28
CA GLY A 369 -0.99 -14.12 8.54
C GLY A 369 -2.18 -14.67 9.30
N VAL A 370 -3.08 -13.80 9.73
CA VAL A 370 -4.38 -14.16 10.30
C VAL A 370 -5.42 -14.08 9.20
N TYR A 371 -6.05 -15.21 8.90
CA TYR A 371 -7.04 -15.36 7.84
C TYR A 371 -8.44 -15.46 8.43
N GLY A 372 -9.40 -14.67 7.94
CA GLY A 372 -10.82 -14.84 8.29
C GLY A 372 -11.40 -16.05 7.54
N PHE A 373 -11.61 -17.17 8.23
CA PHE A 373 -12.12 -18.39 7.61
C PHE A 373 -13.63 -18.37 7.41
N LYS A 374 -14.39 -17.89 8.40
CA LYS A 374 -15.85 -17.81 8.36
C LYS A 374 -16.33 -16.61 9.17
N GLY A 375 -17.13 -15.75 8.56
CA GLY A 375 -17.65 -14.53 9.19
C GLY A 375 -16.57 -13.52 9.61
N THR A 376 -17.03 -12.37 10.09
CA THR A 376 -16.15 -11.33 10.64
C THR A 376 -15.74 -11.69 12.06
N SER A 377 -14.43 -11.84 12.29
CA SER A 377 -13.87 -12.33 13.55
C SER A 377 -13.05 -11.26 14.24
N LYS A 378 -13.40 -10.96 15.48
CA LYS A 378 -12.55 -10.16 16.38
C LYS A 378 -11.61 -11.08 17.14
N TYR A 379 -10.35 -10.71 17.22
CA TYR A 379 -9.33 -11.52 17.87
C TYR A 379 -8.28 -10.67 18.59
N GLN A 380 -7.62 -11.31 19.55
CA GLN A 380 -6.44 -10.81 20.25
C GLN A 380 -5.26 -11.71 19.92
N LEU A 381 -4.23 -11.15 19.30
CA LEU A 381 -2.99 -11.83 18.92
C LEU A 381 -1.88 -11.45 19.90
N SER A 382 -1.11 -12.44 20.37
CA SER A 382 0.09 -12.20 21.16
C SER A 382 1.18 -13.19 20.83
N VAL A 383 2.44 -12.75 20.97
CA VAL A 383 3.61 -13.59 20.79
C VAL A 383 4.39 -13.58 22.09
N ALA A 384 4.66 -14.76 22.65
CA ALA A 384 5.39 -14.91 23.89
C ALA A 384 6.56 -15.89 23.71
N ILE A 385 7.64 -15.67 24.44
CA ILE A 385 8.71 -16.66 24.59
C ILE A 385 8.58 -17.25 25.99
N LYS A 386 8.34 -18.55 26.08
CA LYS A 386 8.23 -19.25 27.36
C LYS A 386 9.41 -20.20 27.53
N ASP A 387 10.06 -20.10 28.68
CA ASP A 387 11.09 -21.06 29.07
C ASP A 387 10.44 -22.44 29.30
N VAL A 388 11.09 -23.48 28.79
CA VAL A 388 10.72 -24.90 28.96
C VAL A 388 11.13 -25.40 30.36
N SER A 389 11.89 -24.61 31.12
CA SER A 389 12.30 -24.91 32.49
C SER A 389 11.12 -24.80 33.46
N GLY A 390 10.37 -25.89 33.61
CA GLY A 390 9.37 -26.01 34.68
C GLY A 390 8.43 -27.22 34.61
N GLN A 391 8.25 -27.86 33.45
CA GLN A 391 7.43 -29.07 33.39
C GLN A 391 8.32 -30.29 33.30
N ARG A 392 8.71 -30.82 34.48
CA ARG A 392 9.14 -32.21 34.56
C ARG A 392 8.06 -33.05 33.88
N ILE A 393 8.44 -33.66 32.76
CA ILE A 393 7.80 -34.88 32.29
C ILE A 393 7.97 -35.88 33.44
N GLY A 394 6.89 -36.12 34.18
CA GLY A 394 6.90 -36.95 35.38
C GLY A 394 6.27 -36.32 36.62
N GLU A 395 5.25 -35.47 36.50
CA GLU A 395 4.18 -35.46 37.51
C GLU A 395 2.95 -36.14 36.90
N TYR A 396 3.01 -37.47 36.92
CA TYR A 396 1.92 -38.16 37.57
C TYR A 396 1.61 -37.38 38.83
N ALA A 397 0.35 -37.06 39.09
CA ALA A 397 -0.03 -36.71 40.44
C ALA A 397 0.43 -37.86 41.37
N SER A 398 1.65 -37.79 41.88
CA SER A 398 1.95 -38.13 43.25
C SER A 398 1.23 -37.07 44.06
N ALA A 399 -0.11 -37.17 44.07
CA ALA A 399 -0.73 -37.25 45.35
C ALA A 399 0.12 -38.26 46.13
N SER A 400 0.94 -37.77 47.04
CA SER A 400 1.32 -38.50 48.24
C SER A 400 0.07 -38.76 49.08
N GLY A 401 -1.00 -39.29 48.47
CA GLY A 401 -1.72 -40.37 49.10
C GLY A 401 -0.76 -41.54 49.01
N SER A 402 -0.40 -42.09 50.17
CA SER A 402 0.09 -43.46 50.27
C SER A 402 -0.41 -44.28 49.10
N VAL A 403 0.49 -44.98 48.40
CA VAL A 403 0.09 -46.03 47.45
C VAL A 403 -0.79 -46.98 48.24
N ASP A 404 -2.10 -46.77 48.15
CA ASP A 404 -3.08 -47.68 48.66
C ASP A 404 -2.92 -48.88 47.73
N PHE A 405 -2.52 -50.02 48.29
CA PHE A 405 -2.16 -51.24 47.56
C PHE A 405 -3.34 -51.86 46.78
N ASP A 406 -4.46 -51.13 46.69
CA ASP A 406 -5.76 -51.55 46.21
C ASP A 406 -6.34 -50.47 45.28
N SER A 407 -5.85 -50.36 44.04
CA SER A 407 -6.51 -49.56 42.99
C SER A 407 -7.05 -50.46 41.87
N VAL A 408 -8.30 -50.23 41.44
CA VAL A 408 -9.00 -51.01 40.42
C VAL A 408 -9.30 -50.11 39.22
N LEU A 409 -9.18 -50.67 38.02
CA LEU A 409 -9.44 -49.97 36.77
C LEU A 409 -10.95 -49.95 36.47
N CYS A 410 -11.51 -48.76 36.27
CA CYS A 410 -12.93 -48.63 35.91
C CYS A 410 -13.24 -49.33 34.60
N ARG A 411 -14.33 -50.12 34.54
CA ARG A 411 -14.71 -50.79 33.29
C ARG A 411 -15.13 -49.82 32.19
N ASN A 412 -15.67 -48.65 32.56
CA ASN A 412 -16.15 -47.62 31.64
C ASN A 412 -15.04 -46.62 31.25
N CYS A 413 -14.50 -45.84 32.19
CA CYS A 413 -13.55 -44.77 31.85
C CYS A 413 -12.07 -45.21 31.77
N LYS A 414 -11.77 -46.47 32.09
CA LYS A 414 -10.41 -47.04 32.13
C LYS A 414 -9.40 -46.31 33.03
N ARG A 415 -9.85 -45.42 33.93
CA ARG A 415 -9.00 -44.79 34.95
C ARG A 415 -8.83 -45.69 36.17
N HIS A 416 -7.68 -45.60 36.82
CA HIS A 416 -7.42 -46.24 38.11
C HIS A 416 -8.15 -45.49 39.23
N ILE A 417 -8.88 -46.22 40.06
CA ILE A 417 -9.67 -45.69 41.17
C ILE A 417 -9.33 -46.50 42.41
N ALA A 418 -9.28 -45.87 43.58
CA ALA A 418 -9.11 -46.58 44.84
C ALA A 418 -10.24 -47.63 45.04
N SER A 419 -9.90 -48.85 45.44
CA SER A 419 -10.86 -49.97 45.54
C SER A 419 -12.07 -49.64 46.40
N GLN A 420 -11.86 -48.84 47.46
CA GLN A 420 -12.91 -48.41 48.39
C GLN A 420 -13.99 -47.52 47.74
N SER A 421 -13.65 -46.78 46.67
CA SER A 421 -14.57 -45.90 45.95
C SER A 421 -14.90 -46.38 44.53
N ALA A 422 -14.34 -47.51 44.11
CA ALA A 422 -14.50 -48.06 42.76
C ALA A 422 -15.97 -48.28 42.38
N HIS A 423 -16.77 -48.87 43.27
CA HIS A 423 -18.20 -49.10 43.01
C HIS A 423 -19.01 -47.81 42.86
N LEU A 424 -18.74 -46.80 43.69
CA LEU A 424 -19.42 -45.50 43.64
C LEU A 424 -19.03 -44.71 42.38
N HIS A 425 -17.74 -44.68 42.06
CA HIS A 425 -17.25 -44.06 40.84
C HIS A 425 -17.79 -44.78 39.61
N GLU A 426 -17.77 -46.10 39.56
CA GLU A 426 -18.23 -46.87 38.41
C GLU A 426 -19.71 -46.65 38.15
N ALA A 427 -20.55 -46.66 39.19
CA ALA A 427 -21.97 -46.34 39.07
C ALA A 427 -22.22 -44.89 38.62
N TYR A 428 -21.45 -43.91 39.10
CA TYR A 428 -21.55 -42.52 38.65
C TYR A 428 -21.07 -42.37 37.19
N CYS A 429 -19.93 -42.96 36.86
CA CYS A 429 -19.31 -42.91 35.55
C CYS A 429 -20.20 -43.56 34.48
N MET A 430 -20.80 -44.72 34.74
CA MET A 430 -21.74 -45.35 33.78
C MET A 430 -23.03 -44.54 33.59
N ARG A 431 -23.44 -43.78 34.61
CA ARG A 431 -24.62 -42.92 34.53
C ARG A 431 -24.38 -41.66 33.71
N HIS A 432 -23.24 -41.01 33.89
CA HIS A 432 -22.97 -39.69 33.30
C HIS A 432 -22.05 -39.72 32.09
N ASN A 433 -21.22 -40.76 31.93
CA ASN A 433 -20.20 -40.82 30.89
C ASN A 433 -20.39 -42.02 29.96
N VAL A 434 -19.96 -41.85 28.72
CA VAL A 434 -19.96 -42.86 27.68
C VAL A 434 -18.59 -42.88 27.01
N ALA A 435 -18.02 -44.07 26.86
CA ALA A 435 -16.82 -44.26 26.05
C ALA A 435 -17.20 -44.27 24.57
N CYS A 436 -16.41 -43.59 23.75
CA CYS A 436 -16.61 -43.57 22.32
C CYS A 436 -16.47 -44.99 21.73
N SER A 437 -17.40 -45.38 20.86
CA SER A 437 -17.44 -46.69 20.20
C SER A 437 -16.56 -46.78 18.95
N HIS A 438 -15.95 -45.67 18.51
CA HIS A 438 -15.06 -45.66 17.35
C HIS A 438 -13.76 -46.39 17.67
N ASP A 439 -13.34 -47.28 16.76
CA ASP A 439 -12.13 -48.06 16.92
C ASP A 439 -10.90 -47.13 17.04
N GLY A 440 -10.03 -47.42 18.01
CA GLY A 440 -8.85 -46.60 18.31
C GLY A 440 -9.09 -45.23 18.97
N CYS A 441 -10.33 -44.78 19.22
CA CYS A 441 -10.58 -43.48 19.84
C CYS A 441 -10.36 -43.50 21.36
N GLY A 442 -11.07 -44.37 22.10
CA GLY A 442 -10.90 -44.56 23.54
C GLY A 442 -11.29 -43.36 24.43
N VAL A 443 -11.79 -42.26 23.87
CA VAL A 443 -12.19 -41.06 24.62
C VAL A 443 -13.48 -41.32 25.40
N VAL A 444 -13.52 -40.84 26.65
CA VAL A 444 -14.68 -40.98 27.55
C VAL A 444 -15.28 -39.60 27.77
N LEU A 445 -16.53 -39.43 27.34
CA LEU A 445 -17.23 -38.15 27.28
C LEU A 445 -18.43 -38.16 28.20
N ARG A 446 -18.92 -37.00 28.61
CA ARG A 446 -20.24 -36.92 29.23
C ARG A 446 -21.31 -37.25 28.19
N LYS A 447 -22.40 -37.86 28.62
CA LYS A 447 -23.51 -38.22 27.70
C LYS A 447 -24.09 -37.03 26.95
N GLU A 448 -24.10 -35.86 27.59
CA GLU A 448 -24.54 -34.60 26.99
C GLU A 448 -23.60 -34.09 25.88
N GLU A 449 -22.29 -34.35 25.99
CA GLU A 449 -21.25 -33.93 25.03
C GLU A 449 -20.95 -35.01 23.98
N ALA A 450 -21.39 -36.25 24.22
CA ALA A 450 -21.11 -37.38 23.33
C ALA A 450 -21.73 -37.23 21.93
N ALA A 451 -22.84 -36.49 21.82
CA ALA A 451 -23.47 -36.17 20.54
C ALA A 451 -22.61 -35.22 19.68
N ASP A 452 -21.80 -34.38 20.32
CA ASP A 452 -20.92 -33.43 19.63
C ASP A 452 -19.60 -34.08 19.22
N HIS A 453 -19.26 -35.28 19.70
CA HIS A 453 -18.01 -35.98 19.35
C HIS A 453 -18.18 -36.86 18.11
N VAL A 454 -17.59 -36.44 17.00
CA VAL A 454 -17.70 -37.12 15.71
C VAL A 454 -16.33 -37.44 15.11
N HIS A 455 -16.29 -38.41 14.20
CA HIS A 455 -15.06 -38.83 13.55
C HIS A 455 -15.13 -38.52 12.06
N CYS A 456 -14.01 -38.10 11.48
CA CYS A 456 -13.91 -37.94 10.05
C CYS A 456 -13.94 -39.32 9.37
N ASN A 457 -14.75 -39.45 8.32
CA ASN A 457 -14.87 -40.69 7.55
C ASN A 457 -13.65 -41.00 6.67
N LYS A 458 -12.77 -40.02 6.43
CA LYS A 458 -11.56 -40.17 5.60
C LYS A 458 -10.31 -40.45 6.44
N CYS A 459 -10.05 -39.65 7.47
CA CYS A 459 -8.85 -39.79 8.29
C CYS A 459 -9.07 -40.47 9.66
N GLY A 460 -10.33 -40.74 10.04
CA GLY A 460 -10.66 -41.44 11.30
C GLY A 460 -10.45 -40.63 12.58
N ARG A 461 -10.00 -39.37 12.50
CA ARG A 461 -9.74 -38.52 13.66
C ARG A 461 -11.02 -37.97 14.26
N ALA A 462 -11.01 -37.80 15.58
CA ALA A 462 -12.13 -37.28 16.35
C ALA A 462 -12.10 -35.75 16.44
N TYR A 463 -13.26 -35.12 16.29
CA TYR A 463 -13.49 -33.67 16.35
C TYR A 463 -14.84 -33.37 16.98
N GLN A 464 -15.07 -32.10 17.32
CA GLN A 464 -16.42 -31.65 17.64
C GLN A 464 -17.25 -31.45 16.36
N GLN A 465 -18.57 -31.66 16.42
CA GLN A 465 -19.48 -31.60 15.27
C GLN A 465 -19.36 -30.28 14.50
N ARG A 466 -19.18 -29.16 15.20
CA ARG A 466 -18.99 -27.84 14.61
C ARG A 466 -17.67 -27.67 13.83
N GLU A 467 -16.64 -28.43 14.18
CA GLU A 467 -15.31 -28.36 13.56
C GLU A 467 -15.22 -29.22 12.29
N MET A 468 -16.13 -30.17 12.12
CA MET A 468 -16.09 -31.15 11.03
C MET A 468 -16.18 -30.50 9.65
N GLU A 469 -17.03 -29.47 9.48
CA GLU A 469 -17.15 -28.73 8.21
C GLU A 469 -15.80 -28.12 7.80
N LYS A 470 -15.13 -27.45 8.74
CA LYS A 470 -13.81 -26.86 8.54
C LYS A 470 -12.75 -27.93 8.28
N HIS A 471 -12.75 -29.03 9.03
CA HIS A 471 -11.82 -30.12 8.83
C HIS A 471 -11.91 -30.69 7.40
N MET A 472 -13.14 -30.93 6.91
CA MET A 472 -13.35 -31.43 5.55
C MET A 472 -12.86 -30.43 4.50
N LYS A 473 -13.17 -29.14 4.66
CA LYS A 473 -12.74 -28.08 3.72
C LYS A 473 -11.21 -27.91 3.71
N VAL A 474 -10.59 -27.91 4.87
CA VAL A 474 -9.14 -27.64 4.98
C VAL A 474 -8.29 -28.84 4.59
N PHE A 475 -8.71 -30.07 4.91
CA PHE A 475 -7.86 -31.27 4.76
C PHE A 475 -8.27 -32.21 3.63
N HIS A 476 -9.55 -32.18 3.23
CA HIS A 476 -10.12 -33.15 2.29
C HIS A 476 -10.72 -32.51 1.03
N GLU A 477 -10.69 -31.18 0.90
CA GLU A 477 -11.01 -30.49 -0.34
C GLU A 477 -9.87 -30.68 -1.35
N PRO A 478 -10.13 -31.20 -2.56
CA PRO A 478 -9.09 -31.45 -3.54
C PRO A 478 -8.51 -30.15 -4.09
N LEU A 479 -7.18 -30.01 -4.05
CA LEU A 479 -6.46 -28.86 -4.59
C LEU A 479 -5.90 -29.17 -5.97
N GLN A 480 -6.07 -28.25 -6.92
CA GLN A 480 -5.45 -28.31 -8.23
C GLN A 480 -4.02 -27.78 -8.17
N CYS A 481 -3.06 -28.67 -8.44
CA CYS A 481 -1.66 -28.27 -8.61
C CYS A 481 -1.46 -27.69 -10.03
N PRO A 482 -0.60 -26.68 -10.21
CA PRO A 482 -0.23 -26.15 -11.53
C PRO A 482 0.30 -27.20 -12.52
N CYS A 483 0.71 -28.38 -12.05
CA CYS A 483 1.10 -29.51 -12.91
C CYS A 483 -0.10 -30.34 -13.43
N GLY A 484 -1.34 -29.96 -13.14
CA GLY A 484 -2.57 -30.63 -13.59
C GLY A 484 -3.06 -31.77 -12.68
N VAL A 485 -2.38 -32.03 -11.56
CA VAL A 485 -2.74 -33.08 -10.60
C VAL A 485 -3.70 -32.52 -9.55
N VAL A 486 -4.77 -33.27 -9.25
CA VAL A 486 -5.76 -32.95 -8.21
C VAL A 486 -5.56 -33.92 -7.05
N LEU A 487 -5.19 -33.41 -5.87
CA LEU A 487 -4.96 -34.23 -4.67
C LEU A 487 -5.55 -33.55 -3.43
N GLU A 488 -5.94 -34.37 -2.45
CA GLU A 488 -6.29 -33.87 -1.11
C GLU A 488 -5.04 -33.46 -0.34
N LYS A 489 -5.21 -32.63 0.70
CA LYS A 489 -4.09 -32.06 1.47
C LYS A 489 -3.21 -33.13 2.11
N GLU A 490 -3.78 -34.24 2.60
CA GLU A 490 -3.02 -35.36 3.17
C GLU A 490 -2.19 -36.11 2.09
N ASP A 491 -2.70 -36.22 0.86
CA ASP A 491 -2.04 -36.94 -0.24
C ASP A 491 -0.95 -36.11 -0.94
N MET A 492 -1.08 -34.78 -0.95
CA MET A 492 -0.01 -33.88 -1.42
C MET A 492 1.29 -34.04 -0.61
N VAL A 493 1.19 -34.44 0.66
CA VAL A 493 2.35 -34.71 1.53
C VAL A 493 3.02 -36.05 1.18
N CYS A 494 2.28 -37.03 0.64
CA CYS A 494 2.75 -38.40 0.36
C CYS A 494 3.46 -38.58 -0.99
N VAL A 495 3.26 -37.70 -1.98
CA VAL A 495 4.04 -37.70 -3.24
C VAL A 495 5.56 -37.55 -3.00
N ARG A 496 5.94 -37.22 -1.76
CA ARG A 496 7.31 -37.09 -1.24
C ARG A 496 8.11 -38.40 -1.16
N PHE A 497 7.52 -39.60 -1.30
CA PHE A 497 8.23 -40.86 -0.99
C PHE A 497 8.28 -41.98 -2.04
N SER A 498 7.55 -41.95 -3.17
CA SER A 498 7.46 -43.13 -4.06
C SER A 498 8.04 -43.00 -5.49
N SER A 499 8.55 -41.83 -5.90
CA SER A 499 9.13 -41.64 -7.25
C SER A 499 10.60 -41.22 -7.23
N TRP A 500 11.40 -41.86 -6.36
CA TRP A 500 12.86 -41.70 -6.35
C TRP A 500 13.54 -42.73 -7.28
N SER A 501 13.31 -42.63 -8.59
CA SER A 501 14.06 -43.45 -9.56
C SER A 501 14.07 -42.96 -11.02
N ARG A 502 13.91 -41.66 -11.31
CA ARG A 502 14.34 -41.09 -12.61
C ARG A 502 14.54 -39.58 -12.52
N GLY A 503 15.79 -39.16 -12.77
CA GLY A 503 16.18 -37.76 -12.82
C GLY A 503 15.67 -37.08 -14.09
N THR A 504 14.91 -36.01 -13.91
CA THR A 504 14.68 -34.96 -14.92
C THR A 504 14.33 -33.64 -14.22
N LEU A 505 14.58 -32.53 -14.91
CA LEU A 505 14.47 -31.12 -14.47
C LEU A 505 13.17 -30.69 -13.76
N LEU A 506 12.13 -31.52 -13.73
CA LEU A 506 10.90 -31.33 -12.94
C LEU A 506 11.16 -31.35 -11.42
N THR A 507 12.27 -31.97 -11.00
CA THR A 507 12.68 -32.16 -9.60
C THR A 507 13.19 -30.88 -8.92
N GLN A 508 13.63 -29.88 -9.68
CA GLN A 508 14.08 -28.59 -9.13
C GLN A 508 12.91 -27.64 -8.88
N PHE A 509 11.91 -27.63 -9.77
CA PHE A 509 10.71 -26.80 -9.63
C PHE A 509 9.81 -27.24 -8.45
N LEU A 510 9.62 -28.55 -8.24
CA LEU A 510 8.93 -29.06 -7.05
C LEU A 510 9.74 -28.86 -5.77
N LYS A 511 11.08 -28.77 -5.87
CA LYS A 511 11.91 -28.43 -4.73
C LYS A 511 11.67 -26.97 -4.29
N ASP A 512 11.74 -26.03 -5.21
CA ASP A 512 11.65 -24.60 -4.87
C ASP A 512 10.21 -24.14 -4.57
N PHE A 513 9.18 -24.84 -5.07
CA PHE A 513 7.77 -24.51 -4.80
C PHE A 513 7.19 -25.17 -3.53
N PHE A 514 7.75 -26.30 -3.07
CA PHE A 514 7.19 -27.08 -1.95
C PHE A 514 8.15 -27.33 -0.76
N LEU A 515 9.47 -27.06 -0.82
CA LEU A 515 10.37 -27.43 0.30
C LEU A 515 10.24 -26.60 1.58
N SER A 516 9.63 -25.42 1.57
CA SER A 516 9.65 -24.53 2.75
C SER A 516 8.62 -24.86 3.82
N SER A 517 7.71 -25.78 3.55
CA SER A 517 6.44 -25.80 4.26
C SER A 517 6.11 -27.24 4.68
N TRP A 518 5.29 -27.43 5.70
CA TRP A 518 4.68 -28.73 6.03
C TRP A 518 5.57 -29.73 6.78
N TRP A 519 5.89 -29.43 8.05
CA TRP A 519 6.04 -30.44 9.10
C TRP A 519 5.66 -29.83 10.46
N ARG A 520 4.71 -30.48 11.15
CA ARG A 520 4.27 -30.35 12.57
C ARG A 520 3.30 -29.22 12.94
N ALA A 521 2.01 -29.49 12.71
CA ALA A 521 1.00 -29.39 13.78
C ALA A 521 0.65 -30.84 14.19
N PHE A 522 1.56 -31.44 14.95
CA PHE A 522 1.37 -32.65 15.75
C PHE A 522 2.32 -32.56 16.94
#